data_AF-A0A973SPW4-F1
#
_entry.id   AF-A0A973SPW4-F1
#
_cell.length_a   1.000
_cell.length_b   1.000
_cell.length_c   1.000
_cell.angle_alpha   90.00
_cell.angle_beta   90.00
_cell.angle_gamma   90.00
#
_symmetry.space_group_name_H-M   'P 1'
#
loop_
_entity.id
_entity.type
_entity.pdbx_description
1 polymer ?
#
loop_
_entity_poly.entity_id
_entity_poly.type
_entity_poly.pdbx_seq_one_letter_code
_entity_poly.pdbx_strand_id
1 'polypeptide(L)'
;SVAALTELGPWDESFLLYSEETEYALRAADHGWTLWYEPAAVVEHIGGEAKVSPMLAALLTVNRVRLFRLRRGRVASAGFYLAVLLGEAMRAAAGRRTSRASVVALVRPSRRLRALPG
;
A
#
# COMPACT_ATOMS: atom_id res chain seq x y z
N SER A 1 -17.55 7.55 12.44
CA SER A 1 -18.09 7.74 13.80
C SER A 1 -17.02 8.39 14.66
N VAL A 2 -17.36 9.38 15.50
CA VAL A 2 -16.41 9.98 16.45
C VAL A 2 -15.86 8.93 17.41
N ALA A 3 -16.70 8.00 17.87
CA ALA A 3 -16.28 6.91 18.75
C ALA A 3 -15.19 6.02 18.12
N ALA A 4 -15.35 5.64 16.85
CA ALA A 4 -14.35 4.85 16.13
C ALA A 4 -13.01 5.59 16.00
N LEU A 5 -13.04 6.89 15.71
CA LEU A 5 -11.82 7.71 15.63
C LEU A 5 -11.09 7.78 16.98
N THR A 6 -11.83 7.94 18.08
CA THR A 6 -11.27 7.95 19.43
C THR A 6 -10.66 6.61 19.80
N GLU A 7 -11.33 5.50 19.46
CA GLU A 7 -10.84 4.16 19.80
C GLU A 7 -9.63 3.73 18.97
N LEU A 8 -9.65 3.96 17.65
CA LEU A 8 -8.60 3.51 16.74
C LEU A 8 -7.36 4.40 16.75
N GLY A 9 -7.50 5.64 17.21
CA GLY A 9 -6.41 6.61 17.22
C GLY A 9 -5.99 7.07 15.81
N PRO A 10 -4.77 7.64 15.69
CA PRO A 10 -4.27 8.20 14.44
C PRO A 10 -3.89 7.14 13.41
N TRP A 11 -3.67 7.56 12.18
CA TRP A 11 -3.24 6.70 11.08
C TRP A 11 -1.80 6.24 11.29
N ASP A 12 -1.42 5.09 10.72
CA ASP A 12 -0.03 4.63 10.73
C ASP A 12 0.82 5.49 9.77
N GLU A 13 1.49 6.51 10.32
CA GLU A 13 2.37 7.44 9.59
C GLU A 13 3.61 6.77 8.96
N SER A 14 3.80 5.47 9.21
CA SER A 14 4.84 4.73 8.53
C SER A 14 4.52 4.54 7.03
N PHE A 15 3.26 4.71 6.63
CA PHE A 15 2.82 4.83 5.24
C PHE A 15 2.79 6.30 4.80
N LEU A 16 3.58 6.64 3.78
CA LEU A 16 3.54 7.99 3.18
C LEU A 16 2.29 8.22 2.31
N LEU A 17 1.92 7.20 1.51
CA LEU A 17 0.78 7.16 0.60
C LEU A 17 0.55 5.71 0.14
N TYR A 18 -0.70 5.34 -0.09
CA TYR A 18 -1.18 3.98 -0.36
C TYR A 18 -1.02 3.00 0.81
N SER A 19 -2.12 2.32 1.13
CA SER A 19 -2.29 1.30 2.18
C SER A 19 -2.52 1.84 3.59
N GLU A 20 -2.33 3.12 3.86
CA GLU A 20 -2.70 3.76 5.13
C GLU A 20 -4.21 3.63 5.42
N GLU A 21 -5.03 3.85 4.39
CA GLU A 21 -6.48 3.77 4.46
C GLU A 21 -6.96 2.32 4.61
N THR A 22 -6.24 1.41 3.95
CA THR A 22 -6.52 -0.03 4.03
C THR A 22 -6.11 -0.57 5.40
N GLU A 23 -4.97 -0.15 5.94
CA GLU A 23 -4.52 -0.47 7.29
C GLU A 23 -5.56 0.00 8.31
N TYR A 24 -5.97 1.27 8.23
CA TYR A 24 -6.94 1.85 9.15
C TYR A 24 -8.28 1.11 9.14
N ALA A 25 -8.80 0.80 7.94
CA ALA A 25 -10.04 0.05 7.77
C ALA A 25 -9.94 -1.38 8.33
N LEU A 26 -8.83 -2.07 8.08
CA LEU A 26 -8.62 -3.42 8.58
C LEU A 26 -8.43 -3.42 10.11
N ARG A 27 -7.78 -2.40 10.67
CA ARG A 27 -7.66 -2.21 12.13
C ARG A 27 -9.01 -1.89 12.75
N ALA A 28 -9.84 -1.08 12.10
CA ALA A 28 -11.22 -0.84 12.51
C ALA A 28 -12.00 -2.15 12.62
N ALA A 29 -11.87 -3.03 11.63
CA ALA A 29 -12.50 -4.35 11.64
C ALA A 29 -12.00 -5.25 12.78
N ASP A 30 -10.71 -5.19 13.13
CA ASP A 30 -10.15 -5.94 14.27
C ASP A 30 -10.77 -5.49 15.62
N HIS A 31 -11.28 -4.25 15.67
CA HIS A 31 -12.03 -3.68 16.80
C HIS A 31 -13.56 -3.86 16.69
N GLY A 32 -14.04 -4.63 15.72
CA GLY A 32 -15.47 -4.89 15.53
C GLY A 32 -16.24 -3.78 14.82
N TRP A 33 -15.56 -2.74 14.31
CA TRP A 33 -16.19 -1.72 13.47
C TRP A 33 -16.44 -2.24 12.06
N THR A 34 -17.54 -1.79 11.45
CA THR A 34 -17.90 -2.16 10.08
C THR A 34 -17.63 -1.01 9.12
N LEU A 35 -17.05 -1.32 7.96
CA LEU A 35 -16.91 -0.36 6.87
C LEU A 35 -18.25 -0.22 6.14
N TRP A 36 -18.73 1.01 5.96
CA TRP A 36 -19.97 1.31 5.24
C TRP A 36 -19.67 2.08 3.96
N TYR A 37 -20.30 1.66 2.86
CA TYR A 37 -20.35 2.43 1.62
C TYR A 37 -21.70 3.15 1.56
N GLU A 38 -21.67 4.47 1.48
CA GLU A 38 -22.88 5.30 1.41
C GLU A 38 -23.22 5.61 -0.05
N PRO A 39 -24.19 4.90 -0.68
CA PRO A 39 -24.47 5.06 -2.10
C PRO A 39 -25.05 6.45 -2.46
N ALA A 40 -25.64 7.17 -1.51
CA ALA A 40 -26.17 8.52 -1.76
C ALA A 40 -25.06 9.60 -1.75
N ALA A 41 -23.90 9.33 -1.18
CA ALA A 41 -22.78 10.26 -1.13
C ALA A 41 -21.92 10.13 -2.39
N VAL A 42 -22.10 11.04 -3.34
CA VAL A 42 -21.39 11.03 -4.64
C VAL A 42 -20.30 12.10 -4.66
N VAL A 43 -19.09 11.72 -5.04
CA VAL A 43 -17.92 12.59 -5.18
C VAL A 43 -17.18 12.24 -6.47
N GLU A 44 -16.72 13.24 -7.22
CA GLU A 44 -15.85 13.05 -8.38
C GLU A 44 -14.39 12.96 -7.94
N HIS A 45 -13.68 11.93 -8.42
CA HIS A 45 -12.25 11.73 -8.16
C HIS A 45 -11.49 11.67 -9.47
N ILE A 46 -10.60 12.64 -9.67
CA ILE A 46 -9.65 12.63 -10.78
C ILE A 46 -8.61 11.54 -10.48
N GLY A 47 -8.58 10.50 -11.29
CA GLY A 47 -7.75 9.31 -11.05
C GLY A 47 -6.26 9.63 -10.86
N GLY A 48 -5.56 8.76 -10.12
CA GLY A 48 -4.14 8.92 -9.83
C GLY A 48 -3.18 8.29 -10.86
N GLU A 49 -1.92 8.71 -10.82
CA GLU A 49 -0.88 8.29 -11.76
C GLU A 49 -0.15 6.98 -11.38
N ALA A 50 -0.57 6.27 -10.33
CA ALA A 50 0.14 5.09 -9.82
C ALA A 50 0.39 4.00 -10.88
N LYS A 51 -0.44 3.93 -11.92
CA LYS A 51 -0.30 2.95 -13.01
C LYS A 51 0.80 3.31 -14.02
N VAL A 52 1.15 4.59 -14.12
CA VAL A 52 2.08 5.13 -15.13
C VAL A 52 3.37 5.66 -14.51
N SER A 53 3.29 6.27 -13.32
CA SER A 53 4.44 6.80 -12.59
C SER A 53 5.23 5.66 -11.92
N PRO A 54 6.51 5.44 -12.30
CA PRO A 54 7.33 4.40 -11.68
C PRO A 54 7.56 4.63 -10.19
N MET A 55 7.62 5.89 -9.76
CA MET A 55 7.79 6.26 -8.34
C MET A 55 6.58 5.81 -7.52
N LEU A 56 5.36 6.19 -7.95
CA LEU A 56 4.12 5.86 -7.23
C LEU A 56 3.84 4.36 -7.27
N ALA A 57 4.10 3.70 -8.40
CA ALA A 57 3.97 2.23 -8.51
C ALA A 57 4.89 1.49 -7.52
N ALA A 58 6.13 1.96 -7.37
CA ALA A 58 7.09 1.39 -6.44
C ALA A 58 6.66 1.60 -4.98
N LEU A 59 6.18 2.80 -4.63
CA LEU A 59 5.65 3.10 -3.30
C LEU A 59 4.46 2.19 -2.95
N LEU A 60 3.46 2.12 -3.83
CA LEU A 60 2.28 1.25 -3.68
C LEU A 60 2.71 -0.21 -3.49
N THR A 61 3.65 -0.70 -4.30
CA THR A 61 4.12 -2.09 -4.23
C THR A 61 4.81 -2.40 -2.90
N VAL A 62 5.68 -1.51 -2.43
CA VAL A 62 6.37 -1.66 -1.14
C VAL A 62 5.38 -1.62 0.02
N ASN A 63 4.41 -0.70 -0.01
CA ASN A 63 3.43 -0.56 1.05
C ASN A 63 2.46 -1.74 1.10
N ARG A 64 2.08 -2.31 -0.04
CA ARG A 64 1.31 -3.57 -0.07
C ARG A 64 2.04 -4.72 0.63
N VAL A 65 3.35 -4.87 0.40
CA VAL A 65 4.17 -5.87 1.11
C VAL A 65 4.27 -5.56 2.59
N ARG A 66 4.44 -4.27 2.94
CA ARG A 66 4.52 -3.82 4.34
C ARG A 66 3.24 -4.15 5.09
N LEU A 67 2.08 -3.77 4.56
CA LEU A 67 0.78 -4.05 5.15
C LEU A 67 0.59 -5.55 5.35
N PHE A 68 0.89 -6.37 4.33
CA PHE A 68 0.78 -7.81 4.48
C PHE A 68 1.68 -8.35 5.60
N ARG A 69 2.88 -7.81 5.75
CA ARG A 69 3.80 -8.19 6.85
C ARG A 69 3.31 -7.73 8.23
N LEU A 70 2.68 -6.56 8.34
CA LEU A 70 2.09 -6.10 9.60
C LEU A 70 0.96 -7.03 10.08
N ARG A 71 0.26 -7.66 9.14
CA ARG A 71 -0.97 -8.43 9.41
C ARG A 71 -0.76 -9.95 9.47
N ARG A 72 0.41 -10.46 9.08
CA ARG A 72 0.65 -11.89 8.87
C ARG A 72 1.97 -12.33 9.49
N GLY A 73 2.08 -13.63 9.79
CA GLY A 73 3.31 -14.23 10.31
C GLY A 73 4.44 -14.27 9.29
N ARG A 74 5.68 -14.39 9.78
CA ARG A 74 6.93 -14.27 9.01
C ARG A 74 6.97 -15.15 7.75
N VAL A 75 6.50 -16.39 7.84
CA VAL A 75 6.51 -17.36 6.73
C VAL A 75 5.58 -16.90 5.60
N ALA A 76 4.33 -16.57 5.93
CA ALA A 76 3.37 -16.07 4.96
C ALA A 76 3.87 -14.76 4.31
N SER A 77 4.44 -13.85 5.11
CA SER A 77 4.98 -12.60 4.61
C SER A 77 6.18 -12.78 3.67
N ALA A 78 7.05 -13.76 3.96
CA ALA A 78 8.16 -14.10 3.07
C ALA A 78 7.65 -14.65 1.73
N GLY A 79 6.68 -15.57 1.76
CA GLY A 79 6.04 -16.10 0.56
C GLY A 79 5.39 -15.00 -0.28
N PHE A 80 4.61 -14.10 0.36
CA PHE A 80 3.98 -12.96 -0.31
C PHE A 80 5.01 -12.01 -0.93
N TYR A 81 6.08 -11.69 -0.20
CA TYR A 81 7.16 -10.85 -0.71
C TYR A 81 7.81 -11.46 -1.96
N LEU A 82 8.13 -12.76 -1.91
CA LEU A 82 8.76 -13.47 -3.03
C LEU A 82 7.83 -13.53 -4.25
N ALA A 83 6.53 -13.79 -4.04
CA ALA A 83 5.54 -13.79 -5.12
C ALA A 83 5.40 -12.42 -5.79
N VAL A 84 5.33 -11.35 -5.00
CA VAL A 84 5.29 -9.97 -5.53
C VAL A 84 6.58 -9.64 -6.27
N LEU A 85 7.74 -9.95 -5.68
CA LEU A 85 9.04 -9.69 -6.29
C LEU A 85 9.19 -10.42 -7.62
N LEU A 86 8.85 -11.71 -7.68
CA LEU A 86 8.90 -12.52 -8.90
C LEU A 86 7.95 -11.94 -9.97
N GLY A 87 6.71 -11.61 -9.59
CA GLY A 87 5.74 -11.00 -10.49
C GLY A 87 6.21 -9.68 -11.09
N GLU A 88 6.78 -8.78 -10.27
CA GLU A 88 7.34 -7.52 -10.75
C GLU A 88 8.63 -7.75 -11.57
N ALA A 89 9.46 -8.73 -11.23
CA ALA A 89 10.67 -9.06 -11.99
C ALA A 89 10.33 -9.56 -13.40
N MET A 90 9.35 -10.45 -13.55
CA MET A 90 8.88 -10.91 -14.86
C MET A 90 8.36 -9.75 -15.72
N ARG A 91 7.54 -8.86 -15.14
CA ARG A 91 7.03 -7.67 -15.85
C ARG A 91 8.13 -6.66 -16.18
N ALA A 92 9.12 -6.51 -15.30
CA ALA A 92 10.28 -5.66 -15.54
C ALA A 92 11.13 -6.20 -16.70
N ALA A 93 11.34 -7.52 -16.76
CA ALA A 93 12.01 -8.19 -17.88
C ALA A 93 11.25 -8.02 -19.20
N ALA A 94 9.92 -7.94 -19.15
CA ALA A 94 9.06 -7.58 -20.28
C ALA A 94 9.04 -6.06 -20.61
N GLY A 95 9.95 -5.25 -20.03
CA GLY A 95 10.12 -3.84 -20.34
C GLY A 95 9.24 -2.86 -19.55
N ARG A 96 8.45 -3.33 -18.57
CA ARG A 96 7.56 -2.44 -17.82
C ARG A 96 8.33 -1.58 -16.81
N ARG A 97 8.44 -0.28 -17.11
CA ARG A 97 9.18 0.70 -16.30
C ARG A 97 8.71 0.78 -14.84
N THR A 98 7.40 0.73 -14.60
CA THR A 98 6.84 0.76 -13.24
C THR A 98 7.27 -0.46 -12.43
N SER A 99 7.21 -1.65 -13.03
CA SER A 99 7.67 -2.90 -12.39
C SER A 99 9.17 -2.89 -12.10
N ARG A 100 10.00 -2.35 -13.00
CA ARG A 100 11.45 -2.21 -12.75
C ARG A 100 11.71 -1.34 -11.52
N ALA A 101 10.99 -0.23 -11.35
CA ALA A 101 11.11 0.61 -10.17
C ALA A 101 10.64 -0.12 -8.90
N SER A 102 9.52 -0.86 -8.97
CA SER A 102 9.03 -1.69 -7.86
C SER A 102 10.05 -2.74 -7.41
N VAL A 103 10.68 -3.47 -8.34
CA VAL A 103 11.75 -4.44 -8.02
C VAL A 103 12.90 -3.75 -7.29
N VAL A 104 13.38 -2.62 -7.81
CA VAL A 104 14.46 -1.85 -7.19
C VAL A 104 14.09 -1.42 -5.77
N ALA A 105 12.89 -0.89 -5.56
CA ALA A 105 12.45 -0.42 -4.24
C ALA A 105 12.22 -1.57 -3.22
N LEU A 106 11.81 -2.74 -3.70
CA LEU A 106 11.67 -3.93 -2.86
C LEU A 106 13.04 -4.40 -2.35
N VAL A 107 14.02 -4.55 -3.25
CA VAL A 107 15.35 -5.10 -2.94
C VAL A 107 16.34 -4.07 -2.38
N ARG A 108 16.13 -2.77 -2.61
CA ARG A 108 17.00 -1.69 -2.12
C ARG A 108 16.20 -0.70 -1.27
N PRO A 109 16.14 -0.90 0.07
CA PRO A 109 15.42 0.00 0.98
C PRO A 109 15.83 1.47 0.89
N SER A 110 17.10 1.76 0.55
CA SER A 110 17.61 3.13 0.35
C SER A 110 16.99 3.86 -0.85
N ARG A 111 16.31 3.15 -1.75
CA ARG A 111 15.62 3.72 -2.92
C ARG A 111 14.12 3.94 -2.70
N ARG A 112 13.61 3.66 -1.51
CA ARG A 112 12.20 3.85 -1.18
C ARG A 112 11.92 5.33 -0.97
N LEU A 113 10.80 5.80 -1.51
CA LEU A 113 10.33 7.17 -1.32
C LEU A 113 9.98 7.40 0.16
N ARG A 114 10.43 8.52 0.72
CA ARG A 114 10.16 8.91 2.12
C ARG A 114 9.34 10.20 2.25
N ALA A 115 9.36 11.02 1.22
CA ALA A 115 8.55 12.24 1.11
C ALA A 115 8.20 12.43 -0.38
N LEU A 116 7.06 13.07 -0.65
CA LEU A 116 6.68 13.41 -2.02
C LEU A 116 7.59 14.54 -2.54
N PRO A 117 8.00 14.52 -3.82
CA PRO A 117 8.66 15.67 -4.43
C PRO A 117 7.69 16.87 -4.44
N GLY A 118 8.23 18.05 -4.14
CA GLY A 118 7.51 19.32 -4.23
C GLY A 118 7.43 19.87 -5.64
#